data_AF-A0A2U8DPS3-F1
#
_entry.id   AF-A0A2U8DPS3-F1
#
_cell.length_a   1.000
_cell.length_b   1.000
_cell.length_c   1.000
_cell.angle_alpha   90.00
_cell.angle_beta   90.00
_cell.angle_gamma   90.00
#
_symmetry.space_group_name_H-M   'P 1'
#
loop_
_entity.id
_entity.type
_entity.pdbx_description
1 polymer ?
#
loop_
_entity_poly.entity_id
_entity_poly.type
_entity_poly.pdbx_seq_one_letter_code
_entity_poly.pdbx_strand_id
1 'polypeptide(L)'
;MDSNTKTALEIFSNMIRNVPVNEKINKDLYRSLLTNSIVAAELDEIVEMFQLELYITETEGAFVIAKANNKVFGYTNEELRHRLGAKNNKELYLCYFVIYCVIATFYIQSNYRTYVEYITSKSLLDRVEDKLTALATNTNIENVDDSSFKDMHRYWMNEMNESNNRNKETVDFNEKRGKTRLTLINKTLAFLVENKYMDKDEYTSRYSITPKFEYIVERFFDDAETKTVLQRILDEEIESKGEI
;
A
#
# COMPACT_ATOMS: atom_id res chain seq x y z
N MET A 1 17.59 5.95 -33.41
CA MET A 1 17.54 5.43 -32.03
C MET A 1 18.59 4.33 -31.97
N ASP A 2 19.59 4.47 -31.10
CA ASP A 2 20.60 3.42 -30.97
C ASP A 2 19.99 2.17 -30.31
N SER A 3 20.70 1.04 -30.39
CA SER A 3 20.19 -0.25 -29.90
C SER A 3 19.98 -0.25 -28.38
N ASN A 4 20.77 0.52 -27.62
CA ASN A 4 20.70 0.55 -26.17
C ASN A 4 19.46 1.34 -25.73
N THR A 5 19.21 2.50 -26.34
CA THR A 5 18.05 3.34 -25.99
C THR A 5 16.76 2.58 -26.26
N LYS A 6 16.73 1.78 -27.33
CA LYS A 6 15.58 0.91 -27.64
C LYS A 6 15.35 -0.12 -26.53
N THR A 7 16.40 -0.77 -26.06
CA THR A 7 16.31 -1.74 -24.95
C THR A 7 15.88 -1.07 -23.65
N ALA A 8 16.41 0.11 -23.31
CA ALA A 8 16.01 0.88 -22.14
C ALA A 8 14.51 1.26 -22.20
N LEU A 9 14.01 1.75 -23.35
CA LEU A 9 12.58 2.02 -23.53
C LEU A 9 11.72 0.76 -23.45
N GLU A 10 12.20 -0.39 -23.93
CA GLU A 10 11.48 -1.65 -23.85
C GLU A 10 11.36 -2.15 -22.40
N ILE A 11 12.44 -2.04 -21.62
CA ILE A 11 12.43 -2.31 -20.18
C ILE A 11 11.43 -1.37 -19.49
N PHE A 12 11.53 -0.06 -19.73
CA PHE A 12 10.63 0.94 -19.16
C PHE A 12 9.16 0.66 -19.50
N SER A 13 8.87 0.37 -20.77
CA SER A 13 7.53 0.03 -21.25
C SER A 13 6.95 -1.20 -20.55
N ASN A 14 7.76 -2.21 -20.27
CA ASN A 14 7.32 -3.38 -19.53
C ASN A 14 6.99 -3.02 -18.07
N MET A 15 7.85 -2.23 -17.41
CA MET A 15 7.66 -1.81 -16.02
C MET A 15 6.37 -0.99 -15.82
N ILE A 16 6.11 0.01 -16.67
CA ILE A 16 4.88 0.83 -16.57
C ILE A 16 3.60 0.04 -16.87
N ARG A 17 3.71 -1.09 -17.58
CA ARG A 17 2.59 -2.02 -17.85
C ARG A 17 2.43 -3.09 -16.77
N ASN A 18 3.21 -3.02 -15.69
CA ASN A 18 3.31 -4.06 -14.67
C ASN A 18 3.66 -5.45 -15.26
N VAL A 19 4.42 -5.49 -16.36
CA VAL A 19 5.01 -6.72 -16.89
C VAL A 19 6.35 -6.94 -16.20
N PRO A 20 6.55 -8.04 -15.46
CA PRO A 20 7.79 -8.23 -14.71
C PRO A 20 9.01 -8.32 -15.62
N VAL A 21 10.08 -7.62 -15.26
CA VAL A 21 11.39 -7.70 -15.91
C VAL A 21 12.32 -8.49 -15.00
N ASN A 22 12.41 -9.80 -15.21
CA ASN A 22 13.19 -10.73 -14.39
C ASN A 22 13.72 -11.92 -15.21
N GLU A 23 14.53 -12.77 -14.59
CA GLU A 23 15.12 -13.98 -15.21
C GLU A 23 14.08 -14.97 -15.76
N LYS A 24 12.84 -14.96 -15.25
CA LYS A 24 11.80 -15.94 -15.62
C LYS A 24 11.03 -15.52 -16.87
N ILE A 25 10.70 -14.23 -17.00
CA ILE A 25 9.80 -13.73 -18.06
C ILE A 25 10.60 -13.07 -19.19
N ASN A 26 11.46 -12.11 -18.87
CA ASN A 26 12.15 -11.26 -19.84
C ASN A 26 13.66 -11.29 -19.59
N LYS A 27 14.23 -12.49 -19.69
CA LYS A 27 15.60 -12.79 -19.32
C LYS A 27 16.64 -11.89 -20.02
N ASP A 28 16.50 -11.67 -21.31
CA ASP A 28 17.48 -10.88 -22.07
C ASP A 28 17.43 -9.39 -21.70
N LEU A 29 16.22 -8.85 -21.45
CA LEU A 29 16.04 -7.48 -20.97
C LEU A 29 16.59 -7.32 -19.55
N TYR A 30 16.29 -8.27 -18.66
CA TYR A 30 16.79 -8.25 -17.29
C TYR A 30 18.33 -8.33 -17.23
N ARG A 31 18.94 -9.21 -18.04
CA ARG A 31 20.40 -9.30 -18.15
C ARG A 31 21.01 -8.05 -18.73
N SER A 32 20.38 -7.45 -19.74
CA SER A 32 20.85 -6.18 -20.32
C SER A 32 20.85 -5.07 -19.28
N LEU A 33 19.79 -4.98 -18.47
CA LEU A 33 19.72 -4.03 -17.35
C LEU A 33 20.87 -4.21 -16.35
N LEU A 34 21.20 -5.46 -16.00
CA LEU A 34 22.24 -5.74 -14.99
C LEU A 34 23.68 -5.60 -15.51
N THR A 35 23.91 -5.88 -16.80
CA THR A 35 25.27 -6.04 -17.34
C THR A 35 25.70 -4.94 -18.30
N ASN A 36 24.76 -4.18 -18.88
CA ASN A 36 25.07 -3.08 -19.80
C ASN A 36 24.84 -1.74 -19.09
N SER A 37 25.94 -1.08 -18.69
CA SER A 37 25.89 0.20 -17.98
C SER A 37 25.24 1.34 -18.77
N ILE A 38 25.27 1.28 -20.10
CA ILE A 38 24.63 2.30 -20.96
C ILE A 38 23.11 2.15 -20.88
N VAL A 39 22.60 0.91 -20.99
CA VAL A 39 21.16 0.63 -20.87
C VAL A 39 20.64 1.01 -19.49
N ALA A 40 21.41 0.72 -18.42
CA ALA A 40 21.05 1.12 -17.07
C ALA A 40 20.99 2.66 -16.91
N ALA A 41 22.00 3.38 -17.38
CA ALA A 41 22.05 4.84 -17.30
C ALA A 41 20.90 5.50 -18.09
N GLU A 42 20.63 5.02 -19.32
CA GLU A 42 19.51 5.52 -20.11
C GLU A 42 18.16 5.23 -19.45
N LEU A 43 17.99 4.04 -18.86
CA LEU A 43 16.78 3.70 -18.12
C LEU A 43 16.61 4.61 -16.90
N ASP A 44 17.68 4.86 -16.14
CA ASP A 44 17.65 5.76 -14.97
C ASP A 44 17.25 7.18 -15.37
N GLU A 45 17.79 7.71 -16.47
CA GLU A 45 17.38 9.02 -17.01
C GLU A 45 15.88 9.04 -17.37
N ILE A 46 15.38 8.00 -18.05
CA ILE A 46 13.96 7.89 -18.39
C ILE A 46 13.10 7.85 -17.12
N VAL A 47 13.45 7.00 -16.15
CA VAL A 47 12.73 6.82 -14.90
C VAL A 47 12.66 8.14 -14.11
N GLU A 48 13.76 8.88 -14.03
CA GLU A 48 13.82 10.17 -13.34
C GLU A 48 12.95 11.24 -14.03
N MET A 49 12.96 11.29 -15.37
CA MET A 49 12.09 12.21 -16.14
C MET A 49 10.61 12.03 -15.83
N PHE A 50 10.19 10.80 -15.50
CA PHE A 50 8.82 10.47 -15.16
C PHE A 50 8.51 10.57 -13.65
N GLN A 51 9.45 11.06 -12.84
CA GLN A 51 9.36 11.10 -11.37
C GLN A 51 9.04 9.72 -10.78
N LEU A 52 9.70 8.70 -11.32
CA LEU A 52 9.63 7.33 -10.86
C LEU A 52 10.94 6.95 -10.17
N GLU A 53 10.95 5.82 -9.48
CA GLU A 53 12.12 5.21 -8.90
C GLU A 53 12.25 3.79 -9.40
N LEU A 54 13.44 3.44 -9.90
CA LEU A 54 13.77 2.10 -10.33
C LEU A 54 14.20 1.28 -9.13
N TYR A 55 13.71 0.05 -9.07
CA TYR A 55 14.18 -0.91 -8.11
C TYR A 55 14.45 -2.26 -8.77
N ILE A 56 15.49 -2.93 -8.29
CA ILE A 56 15.98 -4.19 -8.80
C ILE A 56 16.17 -5.13 -7.61
N THR A 57 15.48 -6.26 -7.64
CA THR A 57 15.61 -7.35 -6.68
C THR A 57 16.11 -8.61 -7.35
N GLU A 58 16.81 -9.43 -6.60
CA GLU A 58 17.18 -10.78 -7.06
C GLU A 58 15.95 -11.69 -7.21
N THR A 59 14.90 -11.50 -6.41
CA THR A 59 13.74 -12.40 -6.32
C THR A 59 12.64 -12.07 -7.34
N GLU A 60 12.26 -10.80 -7.47
CA GLU A 60 11.16 -10.34 -8.34
C GLU A 60 11.64 -9.69 -9.64
N GLY A 61 12.95 -9.41 -9.73
CA GLY A 61 13.57 -8.62 -10.79
C GLY A 61 13.31 -7.13 -10.59
N ALA A 62 13.07 -6.43 -11.69
CA ALA A 62 13.04 -4.97 -11.72
C ALA A 62 11.63 -4.39 -11.92
N PHE A 63 11.31 -3.33 -11.18
CA PHE A 63 10.05 -2.60 -11.26
C PHE A 63 10.24 -1.11 -10.94
N VAL A 64 9.21 -0.30 -11.25
CA VAL A 64 9.19 1.14 -10.94
C VAL A 64 8.09 1.49 -9.93
N ILE A 65 8.35 2.49 -9.11
CA ILE A 65 7.39 3.09 -8.18
C ILE A 65 7.34 4.60 -8.42
N ALA A 66 6.15 5.18 -8.29
CA ALA A 66 5.98 6.61 -8.40
C ALA A 66 6.50 7.31 -7.14
N LYS A 67 7.30 8.38 -7.33
CA LYS A 67 7.68 9.29 -6.24
C LYS A 67 6.44 9.98 -5.67
N ALA A 68 6.57 10.51 -4.45
CA ALA A 68 5.52 11.31 -3.85
C ALA A 68 5.09 12.46 -4.79
N ASN A 69 3.80 12.77 -4.81
CA ASN A 69 3.20 13.83 -5.64
C ASN A 69 3.34 13.64 -7.17
N ASN A 70 3.68 12.44 -7.66
CA ASN A 70 3.69 12.15 -9.09
C ASN A 70 2.26 12.26 -9.67
N LYS A 71 2.06 13.18 -10.60
CA LYS A 71 0.74 13.45 -11.21
C LYS A 71 0.36 12.49 -12.34
N VAL A 72 1.32 11.76 -12.90
CA VAL A 72 1.14 10.88 -14.06
C VAL A 72 0.82 9.45 -13.62
N PHE A 73 1.51 8.97 -12.60
CA PHE A 73 1.41 7.60 -12.09
C PHE A 73 0.80 7.53 -10.67
N GLY A 74 0.52 8.68 -10.05
CA GLY A 74 -0.25 8.77 -8.82
C GLY A 74 -1.76 8.84 -9.10
N TYR A 75 -2.54 8.82 -8.02
CA TYR A 75 -3.98 9.02 -8.08
C TYR A 75 -4.36 10.33 -7.40
N THR A 76 -5.25 11.09 -8.03
CA THR A 76 -6.01 12.11 -7.30
C THR A 76 -6.92 11.44 -6.27
N ASN A 77 -7.36 12.21 -5.28
CA ASN A 77 -8.28 11.72 -4.25
C ASN A 77 -9.57 11.14 -4.84
N GLU A 78 -10.09 11.76 -5.92
CA GLU A 78 -11.28 11.30 -6.63
C GLU A 78 -11.04 9.98 -7.39
N GLU A 79 -9.93 9.87 -8.12
CA GLU A 79 -9.57 8.63 -8.84
C GLU A 79 -9.36 7.48 -7.86
N LEU A 80 -8.67 7.73 -6.75
CA LEU A 80 -8.40 6.71 -5.75
C LEU A 80 -9.67 6.26 -5.03
N ARG A 81 -10.58 7.19 -4.74
CA ARG A 81 -11.91 6.87 -4.21
C ARG A 81 -12.68 5.95 -5.17
N HIS A 82 -12.61 6.21 -6.47
CA HIS A 82 -13.23 5.34 -7.48
C HIS A 82 -12.56 3.96 -7.55
N ARG A 83 -11.23 3.91 -7.59
CA ARG A 83 -10.44 2.67 -7.61
C ARG A 83 -10.71 1.76 -6.41
N LEU A 84 -10.75 2.34 -5.20
CA LEU A 84 -11.06 1.61 -3.96
C LEU A 84 -12.56 1.34 -3.79
N GLY A 85 -13.40 1.87 -4.68
CA GLY A 85 -14.85 1.74 -4.60
C GLY A 85 -15.45 2.34 -3.32
N ALA A 86 -14.81 3.38 -2.79
CA ALA A 86 -15.27 4.17 -1.66
C ALA A 86 -16.30 5.21 -2.13
N LYS A 87 -17.34 5.48 -1.34
CA LYS A 87 -18.43 6.40 -1.73
C LYS A 87 -18.18 7.83 -1.30
N ASN A 88 -17.51 7.99 -0.18
CA ASN A 88 -17.24 9.27 0.45
C ASN A 88 -15.81 9.26 1.00
N ASN A 89 -15.34 10.41 1.46
CA ASN A 89 -13.98 10.52 1.97
C ASN A 89 -13.81 9.72 3.27
N LYS A 90 -14.86 9.53 4.09
CA LYS A 90 -14.80 8.69 5.29
C LYS A 90 -14.44 7.24 4.96
N GLU A 91 -15.07 6.65 3.95
CA GLU A 91 -14.74 5.31 3.47
C GLU A 91 -13.32 5.25 2.90
N LEU A 92 -12.87 6.30 2.21
CA LEU A 92 -11.49 6.36 1.71
C LEU A 92 -10.47 6.42 2.86
N TYR A 93 -10.71 7.22 3.90
CA TYR A 93 -9.87 7.25 5.09
C TYR A 93 -9.85 5.90 5.82
N LEU A 94 -10.99 5.20 5.87
CA LEU A 94 -11.04 3.84 6.38
C LEU A 94 -10.23 2.87 5.52
N CYS A 95 -10.25 2.99 4.18
CA CYS A 95 -9.35 2.19 3.33
C CYS A 95 -7.87 2.45 3.67
N TYR A 96 -7.46 3.69 3.90
CA TYR A 96 -6.10 3.99 4.36
C TYR A 96 -5.80 3.36 5.71
N PHE A 97 -6.74 3.42 6.65
CA PHE A 97 -6.60 2.77 7.95
C PHE A 97 -6.46 1.25 7.82
N VAL A 98 -7.19 0.62 6.90
CA VAL A 98 -7.05 -0.80 6.58
C VAL A 98 -5.66 -1.11 6.02
N ILE A 99 -5.15 -0.29 5.08
CA ILE A 99 -3.78 -0.44 4.55
C ILE A 99 -2.75 -0.30 5.68
N TYR A 100 -2.94 0.67 6.58
CA TYR A 100 -2.11 0.82 7.78
C TYR A 100 -2.14 -0.44 8.66
N CYS A 101 -3.32 -1.03 8.91
CA CYS A 101 -3.42 -2.29 9.65
C CYS A 101 -2.72 -3.46 8.95
N VAL A 102 -2.72 -3.51 7.61
CA VAL A 102 -1.92 -4.47 6.84
C VAL A 102 -0.44 -4.26 7.13
N ILE A 103 0.07 -3.04 6.95
CA ILE A 103 1.49 -2.71 7.21
C ILE A 103 1.87 -3.09 8.65
N ALA A 104 1.09 -2.65 9.64
CA ALA A 104 1.34 -2.96 11.05
C ALA A 104 1.27 -4.46 11.37
N THR A 105 0.67 -5.29 10.49
CA THR A 105 0.67 -6.74 10.64
C THR A 105 1.99 -7.36 10.23
N PHE A 106 2.56 -6.90 9.13
CA PHE A 106 3.81 -7.43 8.59
C PHE A 106 5.06 -6.73 9.15
N TYR A 107 4.91 -5.55 9.74
CA TYR A 107 6.00 -4.72 10.24
C TYR A 107 5.75 -4.25 11.67
N ILE A 108 6.80 -4.34 12.51
CA ILE A 108 6.84 -3.69 13.84
C ILE A 108 7.38 -2.26 13.69
N GLN A 109 8.42 -2.12 12.88
CA GLN A 109 9.07 -0.87 12.48
C GLN A 109 9.53 -1.01 11.03
N SER A 110 9.90 0.09 10.38
CA SER A 110 10.29 0.20 8.97
C SER A 110 11.14 -0.96 8.45
N ASN A 111 12.15 -1.34 9.25
CA ASN A 111 13.15 -2.36 8.88
C ASN A 111 13.01 -3.67 9.67
N TYR A 112 11.91 -3.83 10.42
CA TYR A 112 11.70 -5.00 11.26
C TYR A 112 10.35 -5.67 10.96
N ARG A 113 10.42 -6.74 10.16
CA ARG A 113 9.27 -7.58 9.83
C ARG A 113 8.87 -8.46 11.01
N THR A 114 7.58 -8.77 11.07
CA THR A 114 7.05 -9.81 11.93
C THR A 114 7.25 -11.19 11.29
N TYR A 115 6.99 -12.26 12.05
CA TYR A 115 6.93 -13.63 11.52
C TYR A 115 5.61 -13.96 10.82
N VAL A 116 4.74 -12.96 10.56
CA VAL A 116 3.46 -13.18 9.91
C VAL A 116 3.70 -13.33 8.40
N GLU A 117 3.43 -14.53 7.88
CA GLU A 117 3.60 -14.82 6.44
C GLU A 117 2.38 -14.40 5.61
N TYR A 118 1.19 -14.46 6.20
CA TYR A 118 -0.06 -14.15 5.51
C TYR A 118 -1.14 -13.65 6.46
N ILE A 119 -2.16 -12.99 5.87
CA ILE A 119 -3.39 -12.60 6.54
C ILE A 119 -4.61 -13.14 5.80
N THR A 120 -5.75 -13.16 6.47
CA THR A 120 -7.07 -13.40 5.85
C THR A 120 -7.91 -12.13 6.01
N SER A 121 -8.97 -11.96 5.21
CA SER A 121 -9.88 -10.83 5.39
C SER A 121 -10.53 -10.82 6.78
N LYS A 122 -10.76 -12.00 7.38
CA LYS A 122 -11.30 -12.13 8.74
C LYS A 122 -10.31 -11.62 9.79
N SER A 123 -9.08 -12.13 9.78
CA SER A 123 -8.05 -11.68 10.73
C SER A 123 -7.76 -10.19 10.59
N LEU A 124 -7.82 -9.66 9.37
CA LEU A 124 -7.67 -8.23 9.12
C LEU A 124 -8.88 -7.42 9.62
N LEU A 125 -10.11 -7.92 9.43
CA LEU A 125 -11.33 -7.30 9.97
C LEU A 125 -11.25 -7.16 11.49
N ASP A 126 -10.93 -8.25 12.19
CA ASP A 126 -10.84 -8.25 13.66
C ASP A 126 -9.75 -7.28 14.13
N ARG A 127 -8.59 -7.27 13.46
CA ARG A 127 -7.50 -6.34 13.77
C ARG A 127 -7.89 -4.87 13.57
N VAL A 128 -8.62 -4.56 12.50
CA VAL A 128 -9.11 -3.21 12.22
C VAL A 128 -10.08 -2.77 13.32
N GLU A 129 -11.00 -3.65 13.73
CA GLU A 129 -11.94 -3.36 14.82
C GLU A 129 -11.24 -3.12 16.16
N ASP A 130 -10.28 -3.97 16.51
CA ASP A 130 -9.49 -3.85 17.75
C ASP A 130 -8.71 -2.54 17.77
N LYS A 131 -7.99 -2.23 16.68
CA LYS A 131 -7.18 -1.01 16.58
C LYS A 131 -8.03 0.25 16.57
N LEU A 132 -9.12 0.26 15.81
CA LEU A 132 -10.00 1.42 15.73
C LEU A 132 -10.69 1.70 17.08
N THR A 133 -11.11 0.65 17.78
CA THR A 133 -11.71 0.76 19.12
C THR A 133 -10.71 1.26 20.15
N ALA A 134 -9.48 0.73 20.14
CA ALA A 134 -8.42 1.20 21.02
C ALA A 134 -8.10 2.69 20.79
N LEU A 135 -7.98 3.11 19.53
CA LEU A 135 -7.73 4.51 19.18
C LEU A 135 -8.89 5.43 19.59
N ALA A 136 -10.14 5.02 19.36
CA ALA A 136 -11.31 5.81 19.75
C ALA A 136 -11.50 5.91 21.27
N THR A 137 -11.02 4.92 22.03
CA THR A 137 -11.13 4.90 23.50
C THR A 137 -10.01 5.70 24.18
N ASN A 138 -8.79 5.62 23.65
CA ASN A 138 -7.60 6.24 24.25
C ASN A 138 -7.37 7.70 23.83
N THR A 139 -8.18 8.26 22.94
CA THR A 139 -8.07 9.65 22.49
C THR A 139 -8.74 10.60 23.50
N ASN A 140 -7.95 11.43 24.18
CA ASN A 140 -8.47 12.55 24.97
C ASN A 140 -9.01 13.64 24.03
N ILE A 141 -10.18 14.19 24.34
CA ILE A 141 -11.04 14.97 23.41
C ILE A 141 -10.47 16.34 23.04
N GLU A 142 -9.29 16.72 23.51
CA GLU A 142 -8.81 18.10 23.45
C GLU A 142 -8.17 18.46 22.10
N ASN A 143 -7.73 17.49 21.29
CA ASN A 143 -7.12 17.74 19.98
C ASN A 143 -8.08 17.46 18.81
N VAL A 144 -8.09 18.35 17.81
CA VAL A 144 -8.99 18.28 16.64
C VAL A 144 -8.75 17.01 15.81
N ASP A 145 -7.51 16.53 15.72
CA ASP A 145 -7.17 15.30 14.99
C ASP A 145 -7.70 14.03 15.67
N ASP A 146 -7.79 14.02 17.00
CA ASP A 146 -8.31 12.91 17.80
C ASP A 146 -9.83 12.72 17.65
N SER A 147 -10.55 13.78 17.27
CA SER A 147 -11.96 13.71 16.89
C SER A 147 -12.17 12.84 15.62
N SER A 148 -11.17 12.78 14.74
CA SER A 148 -11.24 12.04 13.48
C SER A 148 -11.31 10.54 13.68
N PHE A 149 -10.58 9.98 14.66
CA PHE A 149 -10.64 8.54 14.96
C PHE A 149 -11.95 8.14 15.62
N LYS A 150 -12.52 8.98 16.49
CA LYS A 150 -13.85 8.76 17.07
C LYS A 150 -14.94 8.82 16.01
N ASP A 151 -14.81 9.74 15.06
CA ASP A 151 -15.72 9.84 13.92
C ASP A 151 -15.61 8.64 12.97
N MET A 152 -14.39 8.18 12.68
CA MET A 152 -14.16 6.95 11.90
C MET A 152 -14.72 5.72 12.62
N HIS A 153 -14.49 5.59 13.93
CA HIS A 153 -15.05 4.50 14.75
C HIS A 153 -16.57 4.53 14.79
N ARG A 154 -17.17 5.71 14.99
CA ARG A 154 -18.63 5.88 14.95
C ARG A 154 -19.21 5.48 13.60
N TYR A 155 -18.58 5.92 12.50
CA TYR A 155 -18.99 5.52 11.15
C TYR A 155 -18.90 4.00 10.96
N TRP A 156 -17.77 3.41 11.36
CA TRP A 156 -17.52 1.98 11.24
C TRP A 156 -18.53 1.13 12.04
N MET A 157 -18.81 1.52 13.29
CA MET A 157 -19.69 0.76 14.17
C MET A 157 -21.17 0.97 13.87
N ASN A 158 -21.59 2.22 13.58
CA ASN A 158 -23.01 2.58 13.54
C ASN A 158 -23.56 2.73 12.13
N GLU A 159 -22.74 3.09 11.14
CA GLU A 159 -23.22 3.35 9.76
C GLU A 159 -22.93 2.19 8.79
N MET A 160 -21.92 1.37 9.07
CA MET A 160 -21.60 0.19 8.26
C MET A 160 -22.28 -1.08 8.77
N ASN A 161 -22.87 -1.84 7.86
CA ASN A 161 -23.51 -3.10 8.20
C ASN A 161 -22.47 -4.16 8.59
N GLU A 162 -22.80 -5.01 9.56
CA GLU A 162 -22.04 -6.22 9.81
C GLU A 162 -22.26 -7.25 8.71
N SER A 163 -21.23 -8.03 8.40
CA SER A 163 -21.36 -9.14 7.46
C SER A 163 -22.00 -10.34 8.13
N ASN A 164 -23.07 -10.88 7.54
CA ASN A 164 -23.71 -12.13 7.97
C ASN A 164 -22.77 -13.35 7.96
N ASN A 165 -21.61 -13.25 7.31
CA ASN A 165 -20.61 -14.31 7.15
C ASN A 165 -19.36 -14.13 8.04
N ARG A 166 -19.34 -13.21 9.02
CA ARG A 166 -18.17 -12.91 9.87
C ARG A 166 -17.55 -14.14 10.57
N ASN A 167 -18.38 -15.14 10.87
CA ASN A 167 -17.97 -16.31 11.67
C ASN A 167 -17.58 -17.56 10.87
N LYS A 168 -17.76 -17.58 9.54
CA LYS A 168 -17.37 -18.76 8.74
C LYS A 168 -15.85 -18.78 8.54
N GLU A 169 -15.21 -19.92 8.77
CA GLU A 169 -13.77 -20.10 8.56
C GLU A 169 -13.40 -20.08 7.06
N THR A 170 -14.34 -20.49 6.20
CA THR A 170 -14.30 -20.36 4.75
C THR A 170 -15.42 -19.41 4.32
N VAL A 171 -15.09 -18.14 4.14
CA VAL A 171 -16.00 -17.15 3.56
C VAL A 171 -15.68 -17.07 2.07
N ASP A 172 -16.67 -17.29 1.20
CA ASP A 172 -16.51 -16.95 -0.22
C ASP A 172 -16.46 -15.42 -0.34
N PHE A 173 -15.25 -14.88 -0.51
CA PHE A 173 -14.95 -13.45 -0.45
C PHE A 173 -15.42 -12.66 -1.68
N ASN A 174 -16.14 -13.29 -2.62
CA ASN A 174 -16.70 -12.65 -3.81
C ASN A 174 -17.95 -11.79 -3.53
N GLU A 175 -18.22 -11.39 -2.28
CA GLU A 175 -19.22 -10.38 -1.92
C GLU A 175 -18.82 -8.96 -2.41
N LYS A 176 -18.74 -8.77 -3.74
CA LYS A 176 -18.52 -7.48 -4.40
C LYS A 176 -19.75 -6.55 -4.33
N ARG A 177 -20.82 -6.92 -3.61
CA ARG A 177 -22.13 -6.23 -3.65
C ARG A 177 -22.67 -5.74 -2.30
N GLY A 178 -21.90 -5.83 -1.20
CA GLY A 178 -22.33 -5.40 0.14
C GLY A 178 -21.92 -3.97 0.54
N LYS A 179 -22.64 -3.37 1.49
CA LYS A 179 -22.23 -2.17 2.27
C LYS A 179 -21.60 -2.57 3.60
N THR A 180 -20.95 -3.73 3.67
CA THR A 180 -20.47 -4.28 4.95
C THR A 180 -19.03 -3.88 5.21
N ARG A 181 -18.65 -3.93 6.48
CA ARG A 181 -17.24 -3.77 6.93
C ARG A 181 -16.30 -4.70 6.16
N LEU A 182 -16.68 -5.96 5.99
CA LEU A 182 -15.89 -6.96 5.26
C LEU A 182 -15.77 -6.62 3.76
N THR A 183 -16.81 -6.04 3.13
CA THR A 183 -16.70 -5.60 1.74
C THR A 183 -15.66 -4.50 1.58
N LEU A 184 -15.53 -3.57 2.54
CA LEU A 184 -14.50 -2.53 2.49
C LEU A 184 -13.09 -3.14 2.59
N ILE A 185 -12.91 -4.10 3.50
CA ILE A 185 -11.67 -4.87 3.63
C ILE A 185 -11.32 -5.55 2.30
N ASN A 186 -12.27 -6.29 1.72
CA ASN A 186 -12.04 -7.04 0.48
C ASN A 186 -11.74 -6.11 -0.72
N LYS A 187 -12.40 -4.94 -0.80
CA LYS A 187 -12.09 -3.94 -1.83
C LYS A 187 -10.67 -3.40 -1.69
N THR A 188 -10.26 -3.10 -0.46
CA THR A 188 -8.91 -2.62 -0.16
C THR A 188 -7.87 -3.68 -0.51
N LEU A 189 -8.08 -4.94 -0.11
CA LEU A 189 -7.21 -6.05 -0.48
C LEU A 189 -7.17 -6.29 -1.99
N ALA A 190 -8.32 -6.24 -2.67
CA ALA A 190 -8.39 -6.38 -4.12
C ALA A 190 -7.59 -5.28 -4.84
N PHE A 191 -7.66 -4.03 -4.36
CA PHE A 191 -6.83 -2.94 -4.86
C PHE A 191 -5.33 -3.22 -4.66
N LEU A 192 -4.92 -3.70 -3.48
CA LEU A 192 -3.52 -4.05 -3.22
C LEU A 192 -3.03 -5.19 -4.14
N VAL A 193 -3.88 -6.19 -4.39
CA VAL A 193 -3.58 -7.30 -5.31
C VAL A 193 -3.49 -6.85 -6.76
N GLU A 194 -4.42 -6.01 -7.22
CA GLU A 194 -4.42 -5.44 -8.57
C GLU A 194 -3.13 -4.65 -8.86
N ASN A 195 -2.64 -3.91 -7.86
CA ASN A 195 -1.41 -3.11 -7.96
C ASN A 195 -0.12 -3.88 -7.65
N LYS A 196 -0.20 -5.20 -7.44
CA LYS A 196 0.93 -6.11 -7.14
C LYS A 196 1.65 -5.80 -5.83
N TYR A 197 0.93 -5.26 -4.85
CA TYR A 197 1.43 -5.09 -3.48
C TYR A 197 1.17 -6.33 -2.62
N MET A 198 0.17 -7.11 -2.97
CA MET A 198 -0.13 -8.37 -2.30
C MET A 198 -0.45 -9.45 -3.32
N ASP A 199 -0.15 -10.69 -2.95
CA ASP A 199 -0.64 -11.87 -3.66
C ASP A 199 -1.78 -12.49 -2.89
N LYS A 200 -2.73 -13.09 -3.62
CA LYS A 200 -3.84 -13.84 -3.06
C LYS A 200 -3.73 -15.29 -3.50
N ASP A 201 -3.65 -16.20 -2.54
CA ASP A 201 -3.85 -17.62 -2.79
C ASP A 201 -5.35 -17.90 -2.94
N GLU A 202 -5.79 -18.26 -4.14
CA GLU A 202 -7.20 -18.51 -4.44
C GLU A 202 -7.78 -19.74 -3.73
N TYR A 203 -6.95 -20.71 -3.32
CA TYR A 203 -7.40 -21.92 -2.62
C TYR A 203 -7.58 -21.68 -1.13
N THR A 204 -6.65 -20.96 -0.52
CA THR A 204 -6.67 -20.72 0.93
C THR A 204 -7.26 -19.36 1.30
N SER A 205 -7.50 -18.48 0.32
CA SER A 205 -7.89 -17.08 0.52
C SER A 205 -6.96 -16.31 1.46
N ARG A 206 -5.68 -16.67 1.44
CA ARG A 206 -4.60 -16.01 2.19
C ARG A 206 -3.99 -14.92 1.33
N TYR A 207 -3.63 -13.83 1.98
CA TYR A 207 -2.95 -12.70 1.36
C TYR A 207 -1.55 -12.54 1.96
N SER A 208 -0.54 -12.51 1.12
CA SER A 208 0.85 -12.25 1.48
C SER A 208 1.33 -10.96 0.81
N ILE A 209 2.28 -10.26 1.42
CA ILE A 209 2.87 -9.07 0.80
C ILE A 209 3.91 -9.48 -0.25
N THR A 210 4.04 -8.66 -1.28
CA THR A 210 5.08 -8.84 -2.31
C THR A 210 6.34 -8.04 -1.96
N PRO A 211 7.51 -8.37 -2.53
CA PRO A 211 8.71 -7.55 -2.37
C PRO A 211 8.53 -6.10 -2.85
N LYS A 212 7.62 -5.85 -3.81
CA LYS A 212 7.23 -4.49 -4.21
C LYS A 212 6.61 -3.71 -3.05
N PHE A 213 5.77 -4.35 -2.25
CA PHE A 213 5.16 -3.70 -1.10
C PHE A 213 6.15 -3.54 0.04
N GLU A 214 7.02 -4.52 0.25
CA GLU A 214 8.09 -4.45 1.25
C GLU A 214 8.97 -3.21 1.04
N TYR A 215 9.42 -3.02 -0.21
CA TYR A 215 10.21 -1.87 -0.59
C TYR A 215 9.50 -0.53 -0.34
N ILE A 216 8.20 -0.43 -0.68
CA ILE A 216 7.44 0.80 -0.45
C ILE A 216 7.37 1.13 1.04
N VAL A 217 7.15 0.13 1.89
CA VAL A 217 7.08 0.32 3.34
C VAL A 217 8.45 0.78 3.87
N GLU A 218 9.53 0.08 3.51
CA GLU A 218 10.89 0.44 3.93
C GLU A 218 11.25 1.87 3.49
N ARG A 219 11.01 2.20 2.21
CA ARG A 219 11.34 3.52 1.67
C ARG A 219 10.46 4.64 2.18
N PHE A 220 9.17 4.39 2.41
CA PHE A 220 8.27 5.40 2.98
C PHE A 220 8.80 5.94 4.31
N PHE A 221 9.31 5.05 5.17
CA PHE A 221 9.89 5.48 6.43
C PHE A 221 11.31 6.02 6.31
N ASP A 222 12.02 5.71 5.22
CA ASP A 222 13.38 6.21 5.00
C ASP A 222 13.45 7.57 4.31
N ASP A 223 12.40 7.94 3.59
CA ASP A 223 12.27 9.20 2.89
C ASP A 223 12.42 10.41 3.82
N ALA A 224 13.32 11.33 3.45
CA ALA A 224 13.69 12.48 4.28
C ALA A 224 12.54 13.49 4.42
N GLU A 225 11.72 13.66 3.39
CA GLU A 225 10.55 14.54 3.46
C GLU A 225 9.50 13.96 4.42
N THR A 226 9.23 12.66 4.31
CA THR A 226 8.35 11.93 5.22
C THR A 226 8.86 12.00 6.66
N LYS A 227 10.16 11.77 6.90
CA LYS A 227 10.79 11.96 8.21
C LYS A 227 10.59 13.37 8.75
N THR A 228 10.78 14.40 7.91
CA THR A 228 10.62 15.80 8.31
C THR A 228 9.17 16.13 8.67
N VAL A 229 8.20 15.64 7.88
CA VAL A 229 6.78 15.82 8.16
C VAL A 229 6.37 15.09 9.43
N LEU A 230 6.81 13.84 9.60
CA LEU A 230 6.54 13.07 10.82
C LEU A 230 7.16 13.72 12.05
N GLN A 231 8.41 14.19 11.96
CA GLN A 231 9.08 14.94 13.02
C GLN A 231 8.31 16.21 13.37
N ARG A 232 7.89 16.99 12.38
CA ARG A 232 7.08 18.19 12.63
C ARG A 232 5.78 17.86 13.35
N ILE A 233 5.08 16.80 12.94
CA ILE A 233 3.83 16.36 13.60
C ILE A 233 4.12 15.90 15.05
N LEU A 234 5.21 15.16 15.26
CA LEU A 234 5.65 14.74 16.59
C LEU A 234 5.99 15.95 17.49
N ASP A 235 6.71 16.94 16.95
CA ASP A 235 7.08 18.16 17.66
C ASP A 235 5.81 18.98 18.01
N GLU A 236 4.87 19.13 17.06
CA GLU A 236 3.57 19.75 17.30
C GLU A 236 2.76 19.00 18.37
N GLU A 237 2.83 17.66 18.42
CA GLU A 237 2.17 16.85 19.44
C GLU A 237 2.82 17.02 20.83
N ILE A 238 4.16 17.08 20.92
CA ILE A 238 4.91 17.32 22.15
C ILE A 238 4.60 18.72 22.70
N GLU A 239 4.61 19.73 21.84
CA GLU A 239 4.23 21.10 22.19
C GLU A 239 2.77 21.17 22.68
N SER A 240 1.84 20.44 22.04
CA SER A 240 0.43 20.38 22.45
C SER A 240 0.22 19.71 23.82
N LYS A 241 1.08 18.76 24.20
CA LYS A 241 1.04 18.04 25.48
C LYS A 241 1.75 18.77 26.62
N GLY A 242 2.39 19.92 26.35
CA GLY A 242 3.00 20.77 27.36
C GLY A 242 4.23 20.17 28.04
N GLU A 243 4.99 19.29 27.36
CA GLU A 243 6.24 18.71 27.89
C GLU A 243 7.49 19.57 27.58
N ILE A 244 7.38 20.90 27.72
CA ILE A 244 8.52 21.83 27.83
C ILE A 244 8.31 22.79 29.01
#